data_AF-A0A845QM73-F1
#
_entry.id   AF-A0A845QM73-F1
#
_cell.length_a   1.000
_cell.length_b   1.000
_cell.length_c   1.000
_cell.angle_alpha   90.00
_cell.angle_beta   90.00
_cell.angle_gamma   90.00
#
_symmetry.space_group_name_H-M   'P 1'
#
loop_
_entity.id
_entity.type
_entity.pdbx_description
1 polymer ?
#
loop_
_entity_poly.entity_id
_entity_poly.type
_entity_poly.pdbx_seq_one_letter_code
_entity_poly.pdbx_strand_id
1 'polypeptide(L)' 'MSNITIEAARLMESLPESEQNFVLEFIKKLVLAWDPDYTKLTASEAEALKEAEQSGFIDETDIDWSQIGI' A
#
# COMPACT_ATOMS: atom_id res chain seq x y z
N MET A 1 4.34 -2.83 9.25
CA MET A 1 4.25 -4.22 8.73
C MET A 1 4.07 -5.18 9.87
N SER A 2 3.26 -6.23 9.72
CA SER A 2 3.09 -7.24 10.77
C SER A 2 4.32 -8.16 10.86
N ASN A 3 4.54 -8.81 12.02
CA ASN A 3 5.62 -9.80 12.17
C ASN A 3 5.51 -10.94 11.14
N ILE A 4 4.28 -11.34 10.78
CA ILE A 4 4.01 -12.36 9.77
C ILE A 4 4.50 -11.90 8.39
N THR A 5 4.25 -10.63 8.03
CA THR A 5 4.71 -10.06 6.76
C THR A 5 6.24 -10.01 6.68
N ILE A 6 6.90 -9.68 7.79
CA ILE A 6 8.37 -9.62 7.88
C ILE A 6 8.98 -11.01 7.72
N GLU A 7 8.42 -12.01 8.39
CA GLU A 7 8.89 -13.40 8.28
C GLU A 7 8.67 -13.96 6.87
N ALA A 8 7.50 -13.72 6.28
CA ALA A 8 7.21 -14.13 4.91
C ALA A 8 8.18 -13.50 3.89
N ALA A 9 8.54 -12.21 4.04
CA ALA A 9 9.52 -11.55 3.18
C ALA A 9 10.90 -12.19 3.30
N ARG A 10 11.38 -12.46 4.52
CA ARG A 10 12.69 -13.11 4.76
C ARG A 10 12.75 -14.52 4.16
N LEU A 11 11.67 -15.28 4.28
CA LEU A 11 11.58 -16.61 3.68
C LEU A 11 11.60 -16.51 2.15
N MET A 12 10.88 -15.55 1.57
CA MET A 12 10.87 -15.31 0.13
C MET A 12 12.26 -14.95 -0.41
N GLU A 13 13.00 -14.08 0.27
CA GLU A 13 14.37 -13.70 -0.11
C GLU A 13 15.35 -14.88 -0.14
N SER A 14 15.06 -15.95 0.62
CA SER A 14 15.90 -17.15 0.68
C SER A 14 15.63 -18.14 -0.47
N LEU A 15 14.55 -17.94 -1.25
CA LEU A 15 14.17 -18.83 -2.34
C LEU A 15 14.95 -18.53 -3.62
N PRO A 16 15.10 -19.50 -4.55
CA PRO A 16 15.57 -19.21 -5.90
C PRO A 16 14.58 -18.30 -6.66
N GLU A 17 15.07 -17.61 -7.69
CA GLU A 17 14.31 -16.60 -8.42
C GLU A 17 13.00 -17.14 -9.06
N SER A 18 13.01 -18.38 -9.57
CA SER A 18 11.81 -19.00 -10.14
C SER A 18 10.67 -19.13 -9.14
N GLU A 19 11.00 -19.47 -7.89
CA GLU A 19 10.07 -19.66 -6.80
C GLU A 19 9.62 -18.31 -6.24
N GLN A 20 10.50 -17.32 -6.18
CA GLN A 20 10.13 -15.94 -5.85
C GLN A 20 9.09 -15.40 -6.84
N ASN A 21 9.33 -15.58 -8.14
CA ASN A 21 8.40 -15.19 -9.20
C ASN A 21 7.04 -15.89 -9.06
N PHE A 22 7.04 -17.19 -8.76
CA PHE A 22 5.80 -17.92 -8.50
C PHE A 22 5.04 -17.35 -7.30
N VAL A 23 5.71 -17.11 -6.18
CA VAL A 23 5.07 -16.57 -4.96
C VAL A 23 4.53 -15.17 -5.21
N LEU A 24 5.25 -14.32 -5.95
CA LEU A 24 4.80 -13.00 -6.34
C LEU A 24 3.50 -13.06 -7.17
N GLU A 25 3.45 -13.90 -8.20
CA GLU A 25 2.24 -14.07 -9.03
C GLU A 25 1.07 -14.64 -8.23
N PHE A 26 1.36 -15.54 -7.28
CA PHE A 26 0.34 -16.06 -6.37
C PHE A 26 -0.23 -14.96 -5.45
N ILE A 27 0.62 -14.14 -4.84
CA ILE A 27 0.20 -13.02 -4.00
C ILE A 27 -0.62 -12.00 -4.81
N LYS A 28 -0.20 -11.66 -6.03
CA LYS A 28 -0.98 -10.77 -6.93
C LYS A 28 -2.39 -11.29 -7.15
N LYS A 29 -2.56 -12.60 -7.39
CA LYS A 29 -3.88 -13.22 -7.54
C LYS A 29 -4.72 -13.15 -6.26
N LEU A 30 -4.11 -13.33 -5.09
CA LEU A 30 -4.81 -13.18 -3.82
C LEU A 30 -5.27 -11.74 -3.59
N VAL A 31 -4.41 -10.76 -3.89
CA VAL A 31 -4.75 -9.33 -3.81
C VAL A 31 -5.89 -9.00 -4.76
N LEU A 32 -5.83 -9.42 -6.02
CA LEU A 32 -6.90 -9.22 -7.00
C LEU A 32 -8.22 -9.88 -6.58
N ALA A 33 -8.18 -11.07 -5.98
CA ALA A 33 -9.40 -11.73 -5.49
C ALA A 33 -9.99 -11.02 -4.26
N TRP A 34 -9.14 -10.44 -3.41
CA TRP A 34 -9.55 -9.70 -2.23
C TRP A 34 -10.06 -8.29 -2.57
N ASP A 35 -9.43 -7.65 -3.54
CA ASP A 35 -9.73 -6.30 -4.01
C ASP A 35 -9.48 -6.18 -5.53
N PRO A 36 -10.50 -6.54 -6.34
CA PRO A 36 -10.37 -6.54 -7.80
C PRO A 36 -10.11 -5.15 -8.38
N ASP A 37 -10.66 -4.12 -7.74
CA ASP A 37 -10.64 -2.74 -8.23
C ASP A 37 -9.61 -1.88 -7.48
N TYR A 38 -8.79 -2.47 -6.61
CA TYR A 38 -7.79 -1.77 -5.78
C TYR A 38 -8.37 -0.59 -4.98
N THR A 39 -9.60 -0.75 -4.46
CA THR A 39 -10.34 0.29 -3.74
C THR A 39 -10.28 0.15 -2.22
N LYS A 40 -9.79 -0.98 -1.71
CA LYS A 40 -9.74 -1.27 -0.28
C LYS A 40 -8.47 -0.69 0.31
N LEU A 41 -8.65 -0.02 1.45
CA LEU A 41 -7.55 0.51 2.23
C LEU A 41 -6.99 -0.57 3.15
N THR A 42 -5.67 -0.64 3.22
CA THR A 42 -5.01 -1.28 4.35
C THR A 42 -5.33 -0.51 5.64
N ALA A 43 -5.19 -1.16 6.80
CA ALA A 43 -5.49 -0.49 8.08
C ALA A 43 -4.66 0.79 8.29
N SER A 44 -3.40 0.81 7.82
CA SER A 44 -2.56 2.00 7.88
C SER A 44 -3.04 3.13 6.97
N GLU A 45 -3.47 2.79 5.75
CA GLU A 45 -4.00 3.79 4.81
C GLU A 45 -5.34 4.34 5.29
N ALA A 46 -6.17 3.51 5.92
CA ALA A 46 -7.43 3.95 6.51
C ALA A 46 -7.19 4.92 7.68
N GLU A 47 -6.19 4.66 8.54
CA GLU A 47 -5.86 5.61 9.62
C GLU A 47 -5.28 6.91 9.06
N ALA A 48 -4.38 6.83 8.07
CA ALA A 48 -3.82 8.02 7.42
C ALA A 48 -4.91 8.86 6.73
N LEU A 49 -5.88 8.22 6.07
CA LEU A 49 -7.04 8.91 5.47
C LEU A 49 -7.86 9.61 6.54
N LYS A 50 -8.15 8.93 7.65
CA LYS A 50 -8.91 9.50 8.77
C LYS A 50 -8.19 10.67 9.43
N GLU A 51 -6.87 10.59 9.60
CA GLU A 51 -6.04 11.71 10.09
C GLU A 51 -6.11 12.90 9.12
N ALA A 52 -6.00 12.65 7.81
CA ALA A 52 -6.12 13.68 6.79
C ALA A 52 -7.50 14.35 6.79
N GLU A 53 -8.58 13.57 6.87
CA GLU A 53 -9.96 14.09 6.98
C GLU A 53 -10.15 14.96 8.23
N GLN A 54 -9.49 14.63 9.34
CA GLN A 54 -9.53 15.42 10.58
C GLN A 54 -8.68 16.68 10.53
N SER A 55 -7.63 16.71 9.70
CA SER A 55 -6.75 17.86 9.54
C SER A 55 -7.42 19.04 8.82
N GLY A 56 -8.62 18.82 8.28
CA GLY A 56 -9.40 19.83 7.54
C GLY A 56 -9.09 19.80 6.05
N PHE A 57 -9.81 20.63 5.30
CA PHE A 57 -9.66 20.78 3.86
C PHE A 57 -9.26 22.22 3.54
N ILE A 58 -8.36 22.38 2.57
CA ILE A 58 -7.98 23.68 2.01
C ILE A 58 -8.62 23.76 0.63
N ASP A 59 -9.33 24.85 0.33
CA ASP A 59 -9.89 25.07 -1.00
C ASP A 59 -8.76 25.21 -2.03
N GLU A 60 -8.98 24.69 -3.25
CA GLU A 60 -7.98 24.70 -4.32
C GLU A 60 -7.40 26.09 -4.60
N THR A 61 -8.23 27.13 -4.44
CA THR A 61 -7.83 28.54 -4.64
C THR A 61 -6.84 29.04 -3.59
N ASP A 62 -6.82 28.41 -2.42
CA ASP A 62 -5.96 28.78 -1.30
C ASP A 62 -4.67 27.94 -1.27
N ILE A 63 -4.51 27.00 -2.21
CA ILE A 63 -3.31 26.20 -2.39
C ILE A 63 -2.27 26.99 -3.21
N ASP A 64 -1.10 27.24 -2.62
CA ASP A 64 0.05 27.77 -3.37
C ASP A 64 0.74 26.67 -4.17
N TRP A 65 0.27 26.49 -5.40
CA TRP A 65 0.80 25.51 -6.35
C TRP A 65 2.28 25.73 -6.72
N SER A 66 2.84 26.92 -6.48
CA SER A 66 4.26 27.19 -6.75
C SER A 66 5.21 26.60 -5.70
N GLN A 67 4.67 26.16 -4.55
CA GLN A 67 5.44 25.59 -3.44
C GLN A 67 5.33 24.06 -3.32
N ILE A 68 4.59 23.39 -4.22
CA ILE A 68 4.38 21.95 -4.19
C ILE A 68 5.16 21.29 -5.32
N GLY A 69 6.20 20.52 -4.96
CA GLY A 69 7.10 19.85 -5.89
C GLY A 69 8.48 20.51 -5.95
N ILE A 70 9.54 19.69 -5.85
CA ILE A 70 10.95 20.09 -6.01
C ILE A 70 11.24 20.28 -7.50
#